data_AF-A0A815E055-F1
#
_entry.id   AF-A0A815E055-F1
#
_cell.length_a   1.000
_cell.length_b   1.000
_cell.length_c   1.000
_cell.angle_alpha   90.00
_cell.angle_beta   90.00
_cell.angle_gamma   90.00
#
_symmetry.space_group_name_H-M   'P 1'
#
loop_
_entity.id
_entity.type
_entity.pdbx_description
1 polymer ?
#
loop_
_entity_poly.entity_id
_entity_poly.type
_entity_poly.pdbx_seq_one_letter_code
_entity_poly.pdbx_strand_id
1 'polypeptide(L)'
;MHSYSTTVMITIAVMLSLGFLSLFIIQLVMGAMYFNKCPVQPMFPWLNLVSGSTGMLLFLAVSMIFLFRKLQWKKLMICLVIIVTILALFFLVWTIYSNYARFSASNSMNIMQYENATLSTYCHPQLAEVTRGTFITLDVILGLSTCLVSGGAAAS
;
A
#
# COMPACT_ATOMS: atom_id res chain seq x y z
N MET A 1 -10.58 -13.37 33.28
CA MET A 1 -10.30 -13.83 31.89
C MET A 1 -10.21 -12.72 30.84
N HIS A 2 -10.65 -11.47 31.08
CA HIS A 2 -10.58 -10.40 30.06
C HIS A 2 -9.17 -9.85 29.72
N SER A 3 -8.21 -9.91 30.65
CA SER A 3 -6.89 -9.28 30.45
C SER A 3 -5.95 -10.02 29.49
N TYR A 4 -6.15 -11.34 29.32
CA TYR A 4 -5.39 -12.14 28.35
C TYR A 4 -5.78 -11.83 26.90
N SER A 5 -7.08 -11.60 26.65
CA SER A 5 -7.59 -11.30 25.31
C SER A 5 -7.07 -9.95 24.78
N THR A 6 -7.02 -8.92 25.62
CA THR A 6 -6.53 -7.60 25.22
C THR A 6 -5.04 -7.59 24.88
N THR A 7 -4.23 -8.34 25.62
CA THR A 7 -2.78 -8.40 25.40
C THR A 7 -2.45 -9.06 24.06
N VAL A 8 -3.11 -10.19 23.76
CA VAL A 8 -2.96 -10.91 22.48
C VAL A 8 -3.33 -10.02 21.29
N MET A 9 -4.45 -9.29 21.38
CA MET A 9 -4.90 -8.36 20.32
C MET A 9 -3.89 -7.24 20.06
N ILE A 10 -3.31 -6.67 21.12
CA ILE A 10 -2.29 -5.62 21.00
C ILE A 10 -1.03 -6.17 20.33
N THR A 11 -0.54 -7.34 20.74
CA THR A 11 0.64 -7.95 20.10
C THR A 11 0.42 -8.22 18.62
N ILE A 12 -0.76 -8.74 18.23
CA ILE A 12 -1.07 -8.99 16.82
C ILE A 12 -1.08 -7.66 16.04
N ALA A 13 -1.70 -6.61 16.58
CA ALA A 13 -1.74 -5.30 15.93
C ALA A 13 -0.34 -4.68 15.76
N VAL A 14 0.55 -4.87 16.74
CA VAL A 14 1.94 -4.40 16.65
C VAL A 14 2.73 -5.18 15.59
N MET A 15 2.60 -6.51 15.56
CA MET A 15 3.27 -7.35 14.55
C MET A 15 2.80 -7.00 13.13
N LEU A 16 1.50 -6.80 12.94
CA LEU A 16 0.94 -6.38 11.66
C LEU A 16 1.44 -4.99 11.25
N SER A 17 1.46 -4.02 12.17
CA SER A 17 1.92 -2.66 11.86
C SER A 17 3.40 -2.60 11.47
N LEU A 18 4.26 -3.39 12.12
CA LEU A 18 5.67 -3.56 11.72
C LEU A 18 5.80 -4.21 10.34
N GLY A 19 5.00 -5.25 10.07
CA GLY A 19 4.91 -5.87 8.75
C GLY A 19 4.60 -4.83 7.66
N PHE A 20 3.57 -4.00 7.86
CA PHE A 20 3.20 -2.96 6.89
C PHE A 20 4.29 -1.92 6.67
N LEU A 21 4.90 -1.45 7.76
CA LEU A 21 5.98 -0.49 7.66
C LEU A 21 7.13 -1.03 6.80
N SER A 22 7.52 -2.30 7.03
CA SER A 22 8.56 -2.94 6.23
C SER A 22 8.18 -3.07 4.74
N LEU A 23 6.92 -3.36 4.42
CA LEU A 23 6.45 -3.45 3.03
C LEU A 23 6.55 -2.09 2.31
N PHE A 24 6.18 -0.98 2.96
CA PHE A 24 6.31 0.36 2.37
C PHE A 24 7.76 0.76 2.15
N ILE A 25 8.64 0.41 3.10
CA ILE A 25 10.09 0.64 2.96
C ILE A 25 10.64 -0.17 1.77
N ILE A 26 10.26 -1.44 1.64
CA ILE A 26 10.69 -2.28 0.52
C ILE A 26 10.24 -1.68 -0.82
N GLN A 27 9.00 -1.19 -0.93
CA GLN A 27 8.53 -0.53 -2.15
C GLN A 27 9.36 0.72 -2.49
N LEU A 28 9.64 1.57 -1.49
CA LEU A 28 10.47 2.77 -1.69
C LEU A 28 11.88 2.41 -2.14
N VAL A 29 12.53 1.45 -1.48
CA VAL A 29 13.89 1.01 -1.80
C VAL A 29 13.95 0.40 -3.19
N MET A 30 13.02 -0.49 -3.53
CA MET A 30 12.94 -1.10 -4.86
C MET A 30 12.65 -0.04 -5.93
N GLY A 31 11.69 0.87 -5.69
CA GLY A 31 11.41 1.98 -6.59
C GLY A 31 12.65 2.84 -6.87
N ALA A 32 13.38 3.22 -5.81
CA ALA A 32 14.58 4.04 -5.93
C ALA A 32 15.74 3.29 -6.61
N MET A 33 15.99 2.03 -6.25
CA MET A 33 17.09 1.23 -6.81
C MET A 33 16.93 1.00 -8.32
N TYR A 34 15.69 0.80 -8.79
CA TYR A 34 15.41 0.48 -10.19
C TYR A 34 14.96 1.68 -11.03
N PHE A 35 14.84 2.87 -10.44
CA PHE A 35 14.37 4.09 -11.12
C PHE A 35 15.15 4.39 -12.41
N ASN A 36 16.49 4.35 -12.34
CA ASN A 36 17.36 4.65 -13.48
C ASN A 36 17.79 3.39 -14.27
N LYS A 37 17.47 2.19 -13.76
CA LYS A 37 17.98 0.93 -14.34
C LYS A 37 17.08 0.33 -15.41
N CYS A 38 15.82 0.74 -15.48
CA CYS A 38 14.82 0.15 -16.38
C CYS A 38 14.12 1.21 -17.24
N PRO A 39 14.78 1.75 -18.28
CA PRO A 39 14.23 2.80 -19.14
C PRO A 39 13.07 2.30 -20.02
N VAL A 40 12.97 0.99 -20.26
CA VAL A 40 11.90 0.38 -21.08
C VAL A 40 10.57 0.36 -20.33
N GLN A 41 10.59 0.38 -18.99
CA GLN A 41 9.39 0.34 -18.16
C GLN A 41 9.51 1.30 -16.95
N PRO A 42 9.63 2.62 -17.21
CA PRO A 42 9.84 3.61 -16.16
C PRO A 42 8.66 3.72 -15.20
N MET A 43 7.50 3.18 -15.61
CA MET A 43 6.28 3.23 -14.83
C MET A 43 6.36 2.35 -13.57
N PHE A 44 6.95 1.14 -13.61
CA PHE A 44 6.99 0.26 -12.43
C PHE A 44 7.77 0.84 -11.24
N PRO A 45 9.00 1.38 -11.42
CA PRO A 45 9.70 2.06 -10.34
C PRO A 45 8.91 3.23 -9.77
N TRP A 46 8.25 4.02 -10.63
CA TRP A 46 7.43 5.15 -10.20
C TRP A 46 6.20 4.71 -9.38
N LEU A 47 5.52 3.66 -9.83
CA LEU A 47 4.38 3.08 -9.12
C LEU A 47 4.76 2.70 -7.69
N ASN A 48 5.89 2.02 -7.50
CA ASN A 48 6.40 1.62 -6.19
C ASN A 48 6.82 2.81 -5.32
N LEU A 49 7.43 3.83 -5.91
CA LEU A 49 7.90 5.00 -5.17
C LEU A 49 6.70 5.81 -4.62
N VAL A 50 5.68 6.03 -5.46
CA VAL A 50 4.46 6.74 -5.06
C VAL A 50 3.63 5.92 -4.08
N SER A 51 3.45 4.61 -4.30
CA SER A 51 2.70 3.77 -3.35
C SER A 51 3.40 3.65 -2.00
N GLY A 52 4.72 3.45 -1.99
CA GLY A 52 5.50 3.35 -0.77
C GLY A 52 5.51 4.65 0.05
N SER A 53 5.71 5.80 -0.61
CA SER A 53 5.68 7.12 0.06
C SER A 53 4.30 7.46 0.61
N THR A 54 3.24 7.25 -0.18
CA THR A 54 1.86 7.50 0.24
C THR A 54 1.46 6.59 1.40
N GLY A 55 1.81 5.30 1.33
CA GLY A 55 1.53 4.35 2.40
C GLY A 55 2.26 4.69 3.70
N MET A 56 3.50 5.15 3.61
CA MET A 56 4.27 5.60 4.78
C MET A 56 3.69 6.88 5.39
N LEU A 57 3.26 7.84 4.58
CA LEU A 57 2.54 9.03 5.06
C LEU A 57 1.22 8.67 5.74
N LEU A 58 0.46 7.74 5.17
CA LEU A 58 -0.80 7.25 5.75
C LEU A 58 -0.54 6.59 7.12
N PHE A 59 0.47 5.73 7.21
CA PHE A 59 0.87 5.06 8.44
C PHE A 59 1.26 6.06 9.54
N LEU A 60 2.07 7.07 9.19
CA LEU A 60 2.46 8.14 10.12
C LEU A 60 1.25 8.96 10.57
N ALA A 61 0.37 9.33 9.65
CA ALA A 61 -0.80 10.14 9.95
C ALA A 61 -1.79 9.39 10.88
N VAL A 62 -2.03 8.10 10.65
CA VAL A 62 -2.85 7.25 11.55
C VAL A 62 -2.19 7.12 12.92
N SER A 63 -0.88 6.91 12.96
CA SER A 63 -0.12 6.85 14.23
C SER A 63 -0.21 8.17 15.01
N MET A 64 -0.14 9.31 14.31
CA MET A 64 -0.33 10.63 14.90
C MET A 64 -1.75 10.81 15.45
N ILE A 65 -2.79 10.39 14.74
CA ILE A 65 -4.17 10.41 15.24
C ILE A 65 -4.28 9.64 16.56
N PHE A 66 -3.67 8.45 16.64
CA PHE A 66 -3.67 7.65 17.86
C PHE A 66 -2.99 8.38 19.03
N LEU A 67 -1.83 9.00 18.78
CA LEU A 67 -1.09 9.77 19.79
C LEU A 67 -1.86 11.02 20.24
N PHE A 68 -2.41 11.80 19.29
CA PHE A 68 -3.13 13.05 19.60
C PHE A 68 -4.50 12.83 20.22
N ARG A 69 -5.13 11.67 19.99
CA ARG A 69 -6.36 11.27 20.69
C ARG A 69 -6.17 11.27 22.20
N LYS A 70 -4.97 10.95 22.69
CA LYS A 70 -4.62 11.01 24.12
C LYS A 70 -4.49 12.46 24.62
N LEU A 71 -4.03 13.38 23.78
CA LEU A 71 -3.79 14.78 24.13
C LEU A 71 -5.05 15.67 24.12
N GLN A 72 -6.20 15.21 23.60
CA GLN A 72 -7.49 15.94 23.54
C GLN A 72 -7.54 17.18 22.62
N TRP A 73 -6.63 17.29 21.62
CA TRP A 73 -6.61 18.43 20.69
C TRP A 73 -7.67 18.28 19.59
N LYS A 74 -8.93 18.60 19.91
CA LYS A 74 -10.09 18.38 19.03
C LYS A 74 -9.94 18.98 17.62
N LYS A 75 -9.41 20.20 17.50
CA LYS A 75 -9.22 20.87 16.19
C LYS A 75 -8.18 20.17 15.30
N LEU A 76 -7.06 19.76 15.91
CA LEU A 76 -5.97 19.07 15.20
C LEU A 76 -6.42 17.67 14.74
N MET A 77 -7.20 16.97 15.56
CA MET A 77 -7.76 15.67 15.23
C MET A 77 -8.66 15.71 13.99
N ILE A 78 -9.53 16.71 13.88
CA ILE A 78 -10.40 16.87 12.69
C ILE A 78 -9.54 17.09 11.44
N CYS A 79 -8.54 17.95 11.52
CA CYS A 79 -7.63 18.22 10.40
C CYS A 79 -6.87 16.94 9.97
N LEU A 80 -6.35 16.17 10.92
CA LEU A 80 -5.66 14.90 10.65
C LEU A 80 -6.59 13.86 10.02
N VAL A 81 -7.82 13.73 10.51
CA VAL A 81 -8.80 12.80 9.92
C VAL A 81 -9.10 13.17 8.47
N ILE A 82 -9.24 14.46 8.16
CA ILE A 82 -9.44 14.94 6.78
C ILE A 82 -8.21 14.60 5.92
N ILE A 83 -7.00 14.87 6.40
CA ILE A 83 -5.75 14.55 5.68
C ILE A 83 -5.65 13.05 5.41
N VAL A 84 -5.90 12.21 6.41
CA VAL A 84 -5.89 10.74 6.26
C VAL A 84 -6.94 10.30 5.24
N THR A 85 -8.13 10.91 5.26
CA THR A 85 -9.19 10.59 4.30
C THR A 85 -8.78 10.95 2.87
N ILE A 86 -8.19 12.13 2.66
CA ILE A 86 -7.69 12.56 1.34
C ILE A 86 -6.57 11.64 0.86
N LEU A 87 -5.62 11.32 1.73
CA LEU A 87 -4.51 10.39 1.41
C LEU A 87 -5.03 8.99 1.09
N ALA A 88 -6.03 8.48 1.82
CA ALA A 88 -6.65 7.20 1.56
C ALA A 88 -7.37 7.18 0.20
N LEU A 89 -8.11 8.24 -0.14
CA LEU A 89 -8.76 8.38 -1.45
C LEU A 89 -7.75 8.46 -2.58
N PHE A 90 -6.69 9.26 -2.41
CA PHE A 90 -5.59 9.35 -3.37
C PHE A 90 -4.93 7.97 -3.56
N PHE A 91 -4.66 7.26 -2.46
CA PHE A 91 -4.10 5.92 -2.52
C PHE A 91 -5.00 4.93 -3.25
N LEU A 92 -6.31 4.97 -3.00
CA LEU A 92 -7.30 4.12 -3.69
C LEU A 92 -7.34 4.41 -5.19
N VAL A 93 -7.41 5.69 -5.59
CA VAL A 93 -7.34 6.06 -7.02
C VAL A 93 -6.01 5.59 -7.63
N TRP A 94 -4.92 5.72 -6.89
CA TRP A 94 -3.61 5.27 -7.31
C TRP A 94 -3.54 3.75 -7.47
N THR A 95 -4.13 2.95 -6.59
CA THR A 95 -4.16 1.49 -6.74
C THR A 95 -4.98 1.05 -7.94
N ILE A 96 -6.13 1.68 -8.19
CA ILE A 96 -6.94 1.43 -9.40
C ILE A 96 -6.11 1.75 -10.65
N TYR A 97 -5.49 2.93 -10.70
CA TYR A 97 -4.66 3.33 -11.83
C TYR A 97 -3.47 2.38 -12.04
N SER A 98 -2.80 1.98 -10.96
CA SER A 98 -1.67 1.05 -10.99
C SER A 98 -2.07 -0.33 -11.50
N ASN A 99 -3.26 -0.82 -11.13
CA ASN A 99 -3.81 -2.07 -11.63
C ASN A 99 -4.14 -1.99 -13.12
N TYR A 100 -4.75 -0.89 -13.57
CA TYR A 100 -5.01 -0.64 -14.99
C TYR A 100 -3.72 -0.58 -15.82
N ALA A 101 -2.73 0.19 -15.36
CA ALA A 101 -1.44 0.33 -16.03
C ALA A 101 -0.72 -1.01 -16.18
N ARG A 102 -0.78 -1.87 -15.15
CA ARG A 102 -0.22 -3.22 -15.19
C ARG A 102 -0.91 -4.11 -16.21
N PHE A 103 -2.24 -4.09 -16.25
CA PHE A 103 -3.01 -4.84 -17.23
C PHE A 103 -2.70 -4.41 -18.67
N SER A 104 -2.57 -3.10 -18.89
CA SER A 104 -2.16 -2.56 -20.19
C SER A 104 -0.74 -3.01 -20.58
N ALA A 105 0.20 -2.95 -19.64
CA ALA A 105 1.59 -3.36 -19.87
C ALA A 105 1.72 -4.88 -20.14
N SER A 106 0.95 -5.74 -19.47
CA SER A 106 0.99 -7.18 -19.74
C SER A 106 0.49 -7.53 -21.15
N ASN A 107 -0.50 -6.80 -21.65
CA ASN A 107 -1.02 -7.04 -23.00
C ASN A 107 -0.02 -6.63 -24.09
N SER A 108 0.71 -5.53 -23.90
CA SER A 108 1.75 -5.11 -24.87
C SER A 108 2.96 -6.05 -24.87
N MET A 109 3.32 -6.60 -23.71
CA MET A 109 4.43 -7.56 -23.59
C MET A 109 4.16 -8.90 -24.27
N ASN A 110 2.93 -9.43 -24.20
CA ASN A 110 2.56 -10.66 -24.89
C ASN A 110 2.72 -10.55 -26.41
N ILE A 111 2.55 -9.35 -26.97
CA ILE A 111 2.72 -9.10 -28.41
C ILE A 111 4.21 -9.11 -28.79
N MET A 112 5.08 -8.46 -28.01
CA MET A 112 6.53 -8.42 -28.30
C MET A 112 7.22 -9.77 -28.07
N GLN A 113 6.77 -10.56 -27.11
CA GLN A 113 7.33 -11.89 -26.84
C GLN A 113 7.07 -12.89 -27.97
N TYR A 114 5.99 -12.70 -28.74
CA TYR A 114 5.71 -13.49 -29.93
C TYR A 114 6.70 -13.21 -31.07
N GLU A 115 7.27 -12.01 -31.10
CA GLU A 115 8.18 -11.55 -32.15
C GLU A 115 9.66 -11.88 -31.85
N ASN A 116 10.04 -12.01 -30.57
CA ASN A 116 11.38 -12.40 -30.15
C ASN A 116 11.37 -13.22 -28.85
N ALA A 117 11.51 -14.54 -28.97
CA ALA A 117 11.51 -15.48 -27.84
C ALA A 117 12.69 -15.31 -26.85
N THR A 118 13.75 -14.59 -27.25
CA THR A 118 14.94 -14.34 -26.42
C THR A 118 14.89 -13.01 -25.65
N LEU A 119 13.88 -12.18 -25.88
CA LEU A 119 13.74 -10.90 -25.19
C LEU A 119 13.05 -11.13 -23.83
N SER A 120 13.80 -10.99 -22.73
CA SER A 120 13.26 -11.06 -21.37
C SER A 120 12.09 -10.07 -21.21
N THR A 121 10.92 -10.58 -20.84
CA THR A 121 9.65 -9.85 -20.73
C THR A 121 9.71 -8.72 -19.68
N TYR A 122 10.61 -8.80 -18.70
CA TYR A 122 10.81 -7.77 -17.69
C TYR A 122 12.29 -7.44 -17.52
N CYS A 123 12.56 -6.17 -17.22
CA CYS A 123 13.90 -5.70 -16.85
C CYS A 123 14.35 -6.35 -15.53
N HIS A 124 13.43 -6.63 -14.59
CA HIS A 124 13.65 -7.48 -13.42
C HIS A 124 12.34 -8.17 -12.97
N PRO A 125 12.22 -9.51 -13.07
CA PRO A 125 10.99 -10.24 -12.68
C PRO A 125 10.68 -10.13 -11.18
N GLN A 126 11.72 -10.05 -10.34
CA GLN A 126 11.59 -9.85 -8.89
C GLN A 126 10.87 -8.55 -8.53
N LEU A 127 11.10 -7.47 -9.28
CA LEU A 127 10.43 -6.19 -9.06
C LEU A 127 8.92 -6.33 -9.34
N ALA A 128 8.56 -7.02 -10.43
CA ALA A 128 7.17 -7.23 -10.81
C ALA A 128 6.42 -8.08 -9.77
N GLU A 129 7.03 -9.16 -9.27
CA GLU A 129 6.43 -10.02 -8.24
C GLU A 129 6.24 -9.30 -6.91
N VAL A 130 7.25 -8.56 -6.44
CA VAL A 130 7.15 -7.77 -5.21
C VAL A 130 6.07 -6.71 -5.34
N THR A 131 6.01 -6.00 -6.48
CA THR A 131 4.97 -4.99 -6.76
C THR A 131 3.58 -5.63 -6.85
N ARG A 132 3.46 -6.85 -7.37
CA ARG A 132 2.17 -7.54 -7.45
C ARG A 132 1.69 -7.97 -6.06
N GLY A 133 2.58 -8.60 -5.29
CA GLY A 133 2.29 -9.09 -3.95
C GLY A 133 1.85 -7.95 -3.02
N THR A 134 2.59 -6.85 -3.01
CA THR A 134 2.27 -5.71 -2.14
C THR A 134 0.91 -5.10 -2.42
N PHE A 135 0.53 -4.91 -3.68
CA PHE A 135 -0.77 -4.34 -4.02
C PHE A 135 -1.93 -5.28 -3.69
N ILE A 136 -1.79 -6.58 -3.94
CA ILE A 136 -2.81 -7.57 -3.52
C ILE A 136 -2.99 -7.52 -2.00
N THR A 137 -1.89 -7.50 -1.25
CA THR A 137 -1.94 -7.38 0.21
C THR A 137 -2.68 -6.10 0.63
N LEU A 138 -2.38 -4.96 0.01
CA LEU A 138 -3.03 -3.68 0.31
C LEU A 138 -4.53 -3.68 -0.02
N ASP A 139 -4.94 -4.24 -1.16
CA ASP A 139 -6.34 -4.31 -1.58
C ASP A 139 -7.16 -5.21 -0.64
N VAL A 140 -6.60 -6.35 -0.22
CA VAL A 140 -7.24 -7.25 0.76
C VAL A 140 -7.43 -6.53 2.10
N ILE A 141 -6.45 -5.74 2.53
CA ILE A 141 -6.53 -5.00 3.81
C ILE A 141 -7.55 -3.88 3.73
N LEU A 142 -7.56 -3.12 2.64
CA LEU A 142 -8.56 -2.09 2.41
C LEU A 142 -9.96 -2.71 2.43
N GLY A 143 -10.16 -3.85 1.77
CA GLY A 143 -11.42 -4.60 1.82
C GLY A 143 -11.80 -5.08 3.23
N LEU A 144 -10.85 -5.63 3.99
CA LEU A 144 -11.11 -6.08 5.36
C LEU A 144 -11.45 -4.89 6.29
N SER A 145 -10.79 -3.75 6.10
CA SER A 145 -11.02 -2.56 6.91
C SER A 145 -12.40 -1.94 6.68
N THR A 146 -12.91 -1.96 5.44
CA THR A 146 -14.28 -1.50 5.14
C THR A 146 -15.33 -2.46 5.69
N CYS A 147 -15.10 -3.78 5.61
CA CYS A 147 -15.98 -4.79 6.22
C CYS A 147 -16.12 -4.60 7.73
N LEU A 148 -15.01 -4.36 8.45
CA LEU A 148 -15.02 -4.13 9.90
C LEU A 148 -15.82 -2.88 10.30
N VAL A 149 -15.74 -1.80 9.52
CA VAL A 149 -16.51 -0.58 9.77
C VAL A 149 -18.00 -0.82 9.54
N SER A 150 -18.37 -1.55 8.47
CA SER A 150 -19.78 -1.86 8.19
C SER A 150 -20.43 -2.81 9.20
N GLY A 151 -19.67 -3.77 9.75
CA GLY A 151 -20.19 -4.74 10.72
C GLY A 151 -20.47 -4.13 12.10
N GLY A 152 -19.76 -3.08 12.49
CA GLY A 152 -19.98 -2.37 13.75
C GLY A 152 -21.27 -1.53 13.76
N ALA A 153 -21.75 -1.09 12.60
CA ALA A 153 -22.97 -0.30 12.47
C ALA A 153 -24.26 -1.14 12.58
N ALA A 154 -24.18 -2.47 12.43
CA ALA A 154 -25.32 -3.38 12.56
C ALA A 154 -25.57 -3.88 14.00
N ALA A 155 -24.69 -3.51 14.96
CA ALA A 155 -24.72 -4.00 16.33
C ALA A 155 -25.09 -2.92 17.38
N SER A 156 -25.55 -1.73 16.94
CA SER A 156 -26.02 -0.62 17.79
C SER A 156 -27.47 -0.27 17.46
#